data_AF-A0A4S2RBN0-F1
#
_entry.id   AF-A0A4S2RBN0-F1
#
_cell.length_a   1.000
_cell.length_b   1.000
_cell.length_c   1.000
_cell.angle_alpha   90.00
_cell.angle_beta   90.00
_cell.angle_gamma   90.00
#
_symmetry.space_group_name_H-M   'P 1'
#
loop_
_entity.id
_entity.type
_entity.pdbx_description
1 polymer ?
#
loop_
_entity_poly.entity_id
_entity_poly.type
_entity_poly.pdbx_seq_one_letter_code
_entity_poly.pdbx_strand_id
1 'polypeptide(L)' 'MPSMTRTIPAPSNGLYDDMEDEDNRRGPEPDEADAFHRLVRHLVADGDSRAAKAGRRARRTLAQMGAVR' A
#
# COMPACT_ATOMS: atom_id res chain seq x y z
N MET A 1 -44.59 -5.73 38.28
CA MET A 1 -44.26 -5.33 36.91
C MET A 1 -42.97 -6.03 36.51
N PRO A 2 -42.91 -6.85 35.45
CA PRO A 2 -41.66 -7.51 35.07
C PRO A 2 -40.75 -6.49 34.37
N SER A 3 -39.53 -6.36 34.88
CA SER A 3 -38.45 -5.55 34.31
C SER A 3 -38.00 -6.20 33.00
N MET A 4 -38.07 -5.47 31.88
CA MET A 4 -37.49 -5.91 30.62
C MET A 4 -35.99 -5.65 30.66
N THR A 5 -35.21 -6.66 31.06
CA THR A 5 -33.75 -6.65 30.86
C THR A 5 -33.51 -6.67 29.35
N ARG A 6 -33.26 -5.49 28.77
CA ARG A 6 -32.87 -5.34 27.37
C ARG A 6 -31.43 -5.80 27.24
N THR A 7 -31.23 -7.02 26.76
CA THR A 7 -29.92 -7.52 26.34
C THR A 7 -29.42 -6.63 25.19
N ILE A 8 -28.41 -5.81 25.46
CA ILE A 8 -27.70 -5.08 24.41
C ILE A 8 -26.78 -6.10 23.74
N PRO A 9 -26.90 -6.34 22.41
CA PRO A 9 -25.99 -7.23 21.71
C PRO A 9 -24.55 -6.80 21.95
N ALA A 10 -23.68 -7.76 22.26
CA ALA A 10 -22.25 -7.48 22.34
C ALA A 10 -21.76 -6.98 20.97
N PRO A 11 -20.92 -5.94 20.92
CA PRO A 11 -20.35 -5.47 19.66
C PRO A 11 -19.59 -6.62 19.00
N SER A 12 -19.99 -6.97 17.77
CA SER A 12 -19.30 -7.97 16.94
C SER A 12 -18.42 -7.27 15.91
N ASN A 13 -17.16 -7.69 15.78
CA ASN A 13 -16.21 -7.11 14.83
C ASN A 13 -16.62 -7.27 13.35
N GLY A 14 -17.50 -8.23 13.02
CA GLY A 14 -17.87 -8.55 11.64
C GLY A 14 -18.73 -7.51 10.90
N LEU A 15 -19.10 -6.39 11.54
CA LEU A 15 -19.81 -5.28 10.88
C LEU A 15 -18.86 -4.27 10.23
N TYR A 16 -17.54 -4.45 10.40
CA TYR A 16 -16.49 -3.63 9.80
C TYR A 16 -15.66 -4.40 8.75
N ASP A 17 -15.73 -5.73 8.74
CA ASP A 17 -15.02 -6.57 7.78
C ASP A 17 -15.56 -6.37 6.34
N ASP A 18 -16.85 -6.07 6.19
CA ASP A 18 -17.47 -5.76 4.89
C ASP A 18 -16.94 -4.47 4.26
N MET A 19 -16.68 -3.45 5.09
CA MET A 19 -16.11 -2.17 4.65
C MET A 19 -14.64 -2.30 4.20
N GLU A 20 -13.83 -3.12 4.90
CA GLU A 20 -12.43 -3.36 4.52
C GLU A 20 -12.31 -4.15 3.21
N ASP A 21 -13.14 -5.18 3.02
CA ASP A 21 -13.18 -5.96 1.79
C ASP A 21 -13.67 -5.15 0.58
N GLU A 22 -14.60 -4.22 0.79
CA GLU A 22 -15.08 -3.30 -0.25
C GLU A 22 -14.02 -2.29 -0.68
N ASP A 23 -13.29 -1.69 0.27
CA ASP A 23 -12.25 -0.72 -0.04
C ASP A 23 -11.05 -1.39 -0.73
N ASN A 24 -10.65 -2.57 -0.26
CA ASN A 24 -9.60 -3.38 -0.91
C ASN A 24 -9.97 -3.77 -2.35
N ARG A 25 -11.25 -4.03 -2.64
CA ARG A 25 -11.75 -4.32 -3.99
C ARG A 25 -11.72 -3.10 -4.89
N ARG A 26 -12.01 -1.92 -4.35
CA ARG A 26 -11.93 -0.65 -5.07
C ARG A 26 -10.49 -0.30 -5.44
N GLY A 27 -9.54 -0.72 -4.60
CA GLY A 27 -8.13 -0.45 -4.79
C GLY A 27 -7.77 0.99 -4.44
N PRO A 28 -6.48 1.34 -4.46
CA PRO A 28 -6.03 2.69 -4.13
C PRO A 28 -6.61 3.71 -5.09
N GLU A 29 -6.97 4.88 -4.57
CA GLU A 29 -7.42 5.99 -5.39
C GLU A 29 -6.31 6.36 -6.42
N PRO A 30 -6.66 6.66 -7.68
CA PRO A 30 -5.69 6.81 -8.76
C PRO A 30 -4.65 7.92 -8.53
N ASP A 31 -5.06 9.01 -7.87
CA ASP A 31 -4.21 10.16 -7.56
C ASP A 31 -3.17 9.83 -6.47
N GLU A 32 -3.55 9.03 -5.47
CA GLU A 32 -2.67 8.54 -4.42
C GLU A 32 -1.64 7.55 -4.98
N ALA A 33 -2.08 6.62 -5.84
CA ALA A 33 -1.18 5.68 -6.52
C ALA A 33 -0.18 6.40 -7.44
N ASP A 34 -0.61 7.43 -8.17
CA ASP A 34 0.27 8.22 -9.04
C ASP A 34 1.29 9.04 -8.25
N ALA A 35 0.87 9.67 -7.16
CA ALA A 35 1.76 10.41 -6.27
C ALA A 35 2.81 9.47 -5.66
N PHE A 36 2.38 8.30 -5.19
CA PHE A 36 3.26 7.27 -4.67
C PHE A 36 4.27 6.80 -5.73
N HIS A 37 3.81 6.50 -6.95
CA HIS A 37 4.70 6.12 -8.06
C HIS A 37 5.68 7.22 -8.46
N ARG A 38 5.29 8.50 -8.36
CA ARG A 38 6.22 9.62 -8.60
C ARG A 38 7.29 9.68 -7.51
N LEU A 39 6.90 9.53 -6.24
CA LEU A 39 7.83 9.52 -5.11
C LEU A 39 8.84 8.37 -5.22
N VAL A 40 8.36 7.15 -5.46
CA VAL A 40 9.23 5.96 -5.62
C VAL A 40 10.23 6.18 -6.77
N ARG A 41 9.77 6.68 -7.92
CA ARG A 41 10.66 6.99 -9.06
C ARG A 41 11.74 8.00 -8.70
N HIS A 42 11.39 9.06 -7.96
CA HIS A 42 12.35 10.06 -7.52
C HIS A 42 13.40 9.46 -6.57
N LEU A 43 12.96 8.70 -5.56
CA LEU A 43 13.85 8.07 -4.58
C LEU A 43 14.81 7.06 -5.23
N VAL A 44 14.34 6.27 -6.20
CA VAL A 44 15.19 5.35 -6.96
C VAL A 44 16.26 6.10 -7.74
N ALA A 45 15.89 7.15 -8.48
CA ALA A 45 16.84 7.93 -9.27
C ALA A 45 17.90 8.64 -8.41
N ASP A 46 17.51 9.19 -7.26
CA ASP A 46 18.44 9.80 -6.32
C ASP A 46 19.36 8.76 -5.67
N GLY A 47 18.80 7.61 -5.24
CA GLY A 47 19.56 6.50 -4.70
C GLY A 47 20.63 5.98 -5.67
N ASP A 48 20.26 5.78 -6.94
CA ASP A 48 21.18 5.37 -8.01
C ASP A 48 22.28 6.40 -8.24
N SER A 49 21.94 7.69 -8.23
CA SER A 49 22.91 8.78 -8.39
C SER A 49 23.93 8.80 -7.24
N ARG A 50 23.47 8.60 -6.00
CA ARG A 50 24.35 8.53 -4.81
C ARG A 50 25.21 7.28 -4.81
N ALA A 51 24.65 6.13 -5.20
CA ALA A 51 25.40 4.89 -5.33
C ALA A 51 26.53 5.05 -6.36
N ALA A 52 26.23 5.60 -7.54
CA ALA A 52 27.21 5.84 -8.59
C ALA A 52 28.36 6.74 -8.11
N LYS A 53 28.05 7.84 -7.40
CA LYS A 53 29.07 8.71 -6.79
C LYS A 53 29.97 7.97 -5.78
N ALA A 54 29.44 6.97 -5.09
CA ALA A 54 30.19 6.14 -4.16
C ALA A 54 30.90 4.94 -4.84
N GLY A 55 30.90 4.85 -6.17
CA GLY A 55 31.45 3.70 -6.91
C GLY A 55 30.64 2.42 -6.71
N ARG A 56 29.42 2.51 -6.19
CA ARG A 56 28.51 1.39 -5.94
C ARG A 56 27.46 1.34 -7.03
N ARG A 57 27.02 0.14 -7.39
CA ARG A 57 25.89 -0.06 -8.29
C ARG A 57 24.83 -0.88 -7.59
N ALA A 58 23.58 -0.43 -7.61
CA ALA A 58 22.48 -1.27 -7.18
C ALA A 58 22.48 -2.58 -7.98
N ARG A 59 22.18 -3.70 -7.32
CA ARG A 59 21.99 -4.99 -8.03
C ARG A 59 20.87 -4.77 -9.05
N ARG A 60 21.16 -5.10 -10.33
CA ARG A 60 20.33 -4.93 -11.55
C ARG A 60 19.04 -4.14 -11.33
N THR A 61 18.94 -2.94 -11.89
CA THR A 61 17.67 -2.18 -11.89
C THR A 61 16.56 -3.01 -12.55
N LEU A 62 15.29 -2.74 -12.20
CA LEU A 62 14.15 -3.45 -12.78
C LEU A 62 14.18 -3.45 -14.33
N ALA A 63 14.56 -2.32 -14.93
CA ALA A 63 14.76 -2.18 -16.37
C ALA A 63 15.83 -3.14 -16.92
N GLN A 64 16.89 -3.39 -16.16
CA GLN A 64 17.95 -4.34 -16.52
C GLN A 64 17.56 -5.81 -16.30
N MET A 65 16.60 -6.08 -15.42
CA MET A 65 16.05 -7.44 -15.27
C MET A 65 15.17 -7.83 -16.45
N GLY A 66 14.40 -6.88 -17.01
CA GLY A 66 13.54 -7.11 -18.18
C GLY A 66 14.27 -7.12 -19.54
N ALA A 67 15.52 -6.65 -19.59
CA ALA A 67 16.34 -6.59 -20.81
C ALA A 67 17.06 -7.91 -21.14
N VAL A 68 16.98 -8.92 -20.27
CA VAL A 68 17.46 -10.28 -20.55
C VAL A 68 16.32 -11.04 -21.22
N ARG A 69 16.32 -11.05 -22.55
CA ARG A 69 15.50 -11.96 -23.36
C ARG A 69 16.37 -12.65 -24.39
#